data_AF-A0A8T1VMI6-F1
#
_entry.id   AF-A0A8T1VMI6-F1
#
_cell.length_a   1.000
_cell.length_b   1.000
_cell.length_c   1.000
_cell.angle_alpha   90.00
_cell.angle_beta   90.00
_cell.angle_gamma   90.00
#
_symmetry.space_group_name_H-M   'P 1'
#
loop_
_entity.id
_entity.type
_entity.pdbx_description
1 polymer ?
#
loop_
_entity_poly.entity_id
_entity_poly.type
_entity_poly.pdbx_seq_one_letter_code
_entity_poly.pdbx_strand_id
1 'polypeptide(L)'
;MTIETIKNTPVVFFCKVANLPKINEAVRYVMQNEHTYCLRLVHVCEPNAPVPREFEDVVNLFDHIYPSIKIDFIAVTGAFDPAMVQWLSKSMEVPTNMMLMRQPANENIHRVSALGVRVITD
;
A
#
# COMPACT_ATOMS: atom_id res chain seq x y z
N MET A 1 -11.36 -15.86 -29.64
CA MET A 1 -11.27 -16.37 -28.26
C MET A 1 -9.94 -15.91 -27.69
N THR A 2 -9.91 -14.77 -27.03
CA THR A 2 -8.72 -14.28 -26.33
C THR A 2 -8.99 -14.50 -24.85
N ILE A 3 -8.25 -15.43 -24.25
CA ILE A 3 -8.20 -15.59 -22.80
C ILE A 3 -7.70 -14.25 -22.27
N GLU A 4 -8.61 -13.47 -21.69
CA GLU A 4 -8.26 -12.22 -21.01
C GLU A 4 -7.21 -12.58 -19.97
N THR A 5 -5.98 -12.17 -20.23
CA THR A 5 -4.93 -12.21 -19.23
C THR A 5 -5.42 -11.28 -18.14
N ILE A 6 -6.00 -11.83 -17.06
CA ILE A 6 -6.37 -11.07 -15.88
C ILE A 6 -5.08 -10.42 -15.41
N LYS A 7 -4.86 -9.18 -15.82
CA LYS A 7 -3.76 -8.34 -15.36
C LYS A 7 -4.06 -8.08 -13.89
N ASN A 8 -3.63 -9.02 -13.05
CA ASN A 8 -3.90 -8.96 -11.63
C ASN A 8 -3.10 -7.75 -11.14
N THR A 9 -3.78 -6.66 -10.80
CA THR A 9 -3.13 -5.39 -10.50
C THR A 9 -2.71 -5.41 -9.04
N PRO A 10 -1.45 -5.08 -8.70
CA PRO A 10 -1.02 -5.01 -7.31
C PRO A 10 -1.88 -4.02 -6.52
N VAL A 11 -2.14 -4.35 -5.26
CA VAL A 11 -2.76 -3.42 -4.32
C VAL A 11 -1.64 -2.69 -3.58
N VAL A 12 -1.79 -1.38 -3.40
CA VAL A 12 -0.89 -0.57 -2.59
C VAL A 12 -1.53 -0.30 -1.25
N PHE A 13 -0.79 -0.46 -0.16
CA PHE A 13 -1.22 -0.03 1.17
C PHE A 13 -0.20 0.94 1.77
N PHE A 14 -0.66 2.13 2.10
CA PHE A 14 0.18 3.19 2.68
C PHE A 14 0.36 3.01 4.18
N CYS A 15 1.62 2.91 4.62
CA CYS A 15 2.02 2.72 6.01
C CYS A 15 2.84 3.90 6.52
N LYS A 16 2.57 4.36 7.75
CA LYS A 16 3.42 5.35 8.44
C LYS A 16 4.57 4.73 9.23
N VAL A 17 4.38 3.52 9.75
CA VAL A 17 5.33 2.78 10.61
C VAL A 17 5.13 1.28 10.40
N ALA A 18 6.14 0.46 10.71
CA ALA A 18 6.06 -1.00 10.62
C ALA A 18 5.28 -1.62 11.79
N ASN A 19 3.98 -1.31 11.90
CA ASN A 19 3.12 -1.84 12.96
C ASN A 19 2.48 -3.17 12.54
N LEU A 20 2.94 -4.27 13.15
CA LEU A 20 2.49 -5.64 12.83
C LEU A 20 0.96 -5.84 12.88
N PRO A 21 0.22 -5.49 13.97
CA PRO A 21 -1.23 -5.62 13.98
C PRO A 21 -1.92 -4.90 12.82
N LYS A 22 -1.50 -3.65 12.55
CA LYS A 22 -2.12 -2.84 11.50
C LYS A 22 -1.86 -3.39 10.10
N ILE A 23 -0.66 -3.91 9.86
CA ILE A 23 -0.29 -4.53 8.59
C ILE A 23 -1.01 -5.87 8.43
N ASN A 24 -1.13 -6.68 9.49
CA ASN A 24 -1.86 -7.94 9.47
C ASN A 24 -3.34 -7.75 9.07
N GLU A 25 -4.00 -6.77 9.67
CA GLU A 25 -5.37 -6.38 9.32
C GLU A 25 -5.48 -5.92 7.86
N ALA A 26 -4.51 -5.14 7.36
CA ALA A 26 -4.47 -4.73 5.96
C ALA A 26 -4.29 -5.92 5.00
N VAL A 27 -3.39 -6.85 5.31
CA VAL A 27 -3.18 -8.09 4.53
C VAL A 27 -4.49 -8.88 4.46
N ARG A 28 -5.16 -9.09 5.60
CA ARG A 28 -6.45 -9.80 5.64
C ARG A 28 -7.53 -9.10 4.84
N TYR A 29 -7.65 -7.78 4.97
CA TYR A 29 -8.60 -7.00 4.17
C TYR A 29 -8.37 -7.23 2.68
N VAL A 30 -7.12 -7.11 2.22
CA VAL A 30 -6.76 -7.29 0.80
C VAL A 30 -7.09 -8.70 0.33
N MET A 31 -6.72 -9.73 1.10
CA MET A 31 -7.04 -11.11 0.75
C MET A 31 -8.54 -11.41 0.68
N GLN A 32 -9.37 -10.71 1.46
CA GLN A 32 -10.81 -10.92 1.51
C GLN A 32 -11.58 -10.11 0.47
N ASN A 33 -11.11 -8.93 0.10
CA ASN A 33 -11.88 -7.95 -0.66
C ASN A 33 -11.28 -7.62 -2.03
N GLU A 34 -10.01 -7.91 -2.26
CA GLU A 34 -9.31 -7.52 -3.48
C GLU A 34 -8.82 -8.75 -4.24
N HIS A 35 -9.17 -8.84 -5.52
CA HIS A 35 -8.56 -9.81 -6.41
C HIS A 35 -7.17 -9.30 -6.82
N THR A 36 -6.13 -9.76 -6.11
CA THR A 36 -4.74 -9.42 -6.38
C THR A 36 -3.81 -10.58 -6.04
N TYR A 37 -2.62 -10.57 -6.63
CA TYR A 37 -1.53 -11.48 -6.31
C TYR A 37 -0.46 -10.84 -5.42
N CYS A 38 -0.51 -9.51 -5.26
CA CYS A 38 0.55 -8.74 -4.63
C CYS A 38 -0.01 -7.56 -3.84
N LEU A 39 0.45 -7.44 -2.60
CA LEU A 39 0.28 -6.28 -1.75
C LEU A 39 1.63 -5.57 -1.61
N ARG A 40 1.69 -4.30 -2.05
CA ARG A 40 2.84 -3.41 -1.88
C ARG A 40 2.61 -2.51 -0.68
N LEU A 41 3.41 -2.71 0.36
CA LEU A 41 3.51 -1.79 1.49
C LEU A 41 4.33 -0.59 1.04
N VAL A 42 3.73 0.60 1.03
CA VAL A 42 4.40 1.84 0.64
C VAL A 42 4.56 2.75 1.84
N HIS A 43 5.80 3.11 2.15
CA HIS A 43 6.13 4.10 3.16
C HIS A 43 6.72 5.35 2.51
N VAL A 44 6.08 6.50 2.74
CA VAL A 44 6.61 7.81 2.30
C VAL A 44 7.42 8.40 3.44
N CYS A 45 8.74 8.35 3.31
CA CYS A 45 9.72 8.83 4.27
C CYS A 45 9.88 10.34 4.18
N GLU A 46 10.02 11.00 5.32
CA GLU A 46 10.45 12.39 5.36
C GLU A 46 11.88 12.55 4.80
N PRO A 47 12.22 13.71 4.22
CA PRO A 47 13.59 14.01 3.83
C PRO A 47 14.53 13.85 5.03
N ASN A 48 15.62 13.10 4.86
CA ASN A 48 16.62 12.77 5.89
C ASN A 48 16.17 11.77 6.98
N ALA A 49 14.99 11.16 6.86
CA ALA A 49 14.62 10.05 7.72
C ALA A 49 15.57 8.84 7.52
N PRO A 50 15.86 8.06 8.57
CA PRO A 50 16.66 6.85 8.43
C PRO A 50 15.95 5.84 7.52
N VAL A 51 16.73 4.94 6.90
CA VAL A 51 16.20 3.84 6.10
C VAL A 51 15.27 2.99 6.97
N PRO A 52 14.01 2.75 6.54
CA PRO A 52 12.99 2.09 7.35
C PRO A 52 13.18 0.55 7.35
N ARG A 53 14.32 0.07 7.85
CA ARG A 53 14.73 -1.36 7.81
C ARG A 53 13.75 -2.29 8.52
N GLU A 54 13.02 -1.78 9.50
CA GLU A 54 11.97 -2.53 10.21
C GLU A 54 10.91 -3.13 9.26
N PHE A 55 10.66 -2.53 8.11
CA PHE A 55 9.73 -3.07 7.14
C PHE A 55 10.24 -4.33 6.44
N GLU A 56 11.56 -4.53 6.31
CA GLU A 56 12.12 -5.73 5.67
C GLU A 56 11.76 -6.99 6.48
N ASP A 57 11.95 -6.94 7.80
CA ASP A 57 11.58 -8.03 8.71
C ASP A 57 10.08 -8.29 8.69
N VAL A 58 9.27 -7.22 8.65
CA VAL A 58 7.81 -7.33 8.60
C VAL A 58 7.33 -7.95 7.29
N VAL A 59 7.91 -7.58 6.16
CA VAL A 59 7.59 -8.15 4.85
C VAL A 59 7.92 -9.63 4.83
N ASN A 60 9.14 -10.00 5.24
CA ASN A 60 9.57 -11.38 5.29
C ASN A 60 8.65 -12.22 6.18
N LEU A 61 8.24 -11.68 7.34
CA LEU A 61 7.30 -12.33 8.23
C LEU A 61 5.95 -12.58 7.55
N PHE A 62 5.35 -11.57 6.93
CA PHE A 62 4.02 -11.72 6.33
C PHE A 62 4.01 -12.55 5.05
N ASP A 63 5.08 -12.51 4.25
CA ASP A 63 5.23 -13.37 3.07
C ASP A 63 5.27 -14.86 3.47
N HIS A 64 5.88 -15.19 4.62
CA HIS A 64 5.85 -16.55 5.19
C HIS A 64 4.49 -16.92 5.80
N ILE A 65 3.81 -16.00 6.48
CA ILE A 65 2.52 -16.26 7.13
C ILE A 65 1.39 -16.41 6.07
N TYR A 66 1.46 -15.65 4.97
CA TYR A 66 0.42 -15.57 3.95
C TYR A 66 0.95 -15.96 2.55
N PRO A 67 1.31 -17.24 2.32
CA PRO A 67 1.99 -17.67 1.10
C PRO A 67 1.15 -17.56 -0.19
N SER A 68 -0.15 -17.28 -0.07
CA SER A 68 -1.05 -17.12 -1.22
C SER A 68 -1.04 -15.70 -1.82
N ILE A 69 -0.36 -14.74 -1.18
CA ILE A 69 -0.21 -13.36 -1.67
C ILE A 69 1.24 -12.91 -1.49
N LYS A 70 1.82 -12.31 -2.52
CA LYS A 70 3.16 -11.73 -2.43
C LYS A 70 3.13 -10.43 -1.63
N ILE A 71 3.99 -10.29 -0.63
CA ILE A 71 4.14 -9.04 0.10
C ILE A 71 5.44 -8.35 -0.35
N ASP A 72 5.33 -7.13 -0.88
CA ASP A 72 6.47 -6.30 -1.31
C ASP A 72 6.52 -5.01 -0.48
N PHE A 73 7.70 -4.40 -0.37
CA PHE A 73 7.88 -3.10 0.29
C PHE A 73 8.59 -2.08 -0.60
N ILE A 74 8.09 -0.85 -0.56
CA ILE A 74 8.64 0.30 -1.27
C ILE A 74 8.74 1.48 -0.29
N ALA A 75 9.94 2.02 -0.15
CA ALA A 75 10.19 3.27 0.55
C ALA A 75 10.43 4.39 -0.46
N VAL A 76 9.81 5.56 -0.25
CA VAL A 76 9.90 6.72 -1.15
C VAL A 76 10.09 7.98 -0.33
N THR A 77 11.02 8.85 -0.70
CA THR A 77 11.24 10.11 0.03
C THR A 77 10.33 11.22 -0.50
N GLY A 78 9.62 11.91 0.38
CA GLY A 78 8.82 13.09 0.02
C GLY A 78 7.70 13.40 1.02
N ALA A 79 6.77 14.25 0.61
CA ALA A 79 5.54 14.52 1.37
C ALA A 79 4.44 13.54 0.94
N PHE A 80 3.64 13.05 1.90
CA PHE A 80 2.44 12.28 1.59
C PHE A 80 1.29 13.21 1.23
N ASP A 81 1.20 13.56 -0.05
CA ASP A 81 0.23 14.50 -0.59
C ASP A 81 -0.39 13.99 -1.91
N PRO A 82 -1.38 14.72 -2.49
CA PRO A 82 -1.99 14.31 -3.76
C PRO A 82 -1.01 14.13 -4.93
N ALA A 83 0.05 14.95 -5.00
CA ALA A 83 1.02 14.87 -6.09
C ALA A 83 1.86 13.58 -5.99
N MET A 84 2.27 13.21 -4.77
CA MET A 84 2.96 11.96 -4.49
C MET A 84 2.11 10.75 -4.89
N VAL A 85 0.83 10.73 -4.53
CA VAL A 85 -0.07 9.63 -4.88
C VAL A 85 -0.27 9.49 -6.39
N GLN A 86 -0.44 10.60 -7.11
CA GLN A 86 -0.54 10.59 -8.57
C GLN A 86 0.75 10.10 -9.23
N TRP A 87 1.90 10.54 -8.71
CA TRP A 87 3.20 10.10 -9.20
C TRP A 87 3.40 8.59 -8.97
N LEU A 88 3.04 8.09 -7.79
CA LEU A 88 3.09 6.66 -7.46
C LEU A 88 2.16 5.83 -8.34
N SER A 89 0.95 6.33 -8.60
CA SER A 89 -0.02 5.65 -9.46
C SER A 89 0.52 5.46 -10.87
N LYS A 90 1.12 6.50 -11.45
CA LYS A 90 1.76 6.44 -12.77
C LYS A 90 3.01 5.58 -12.78
N SER A 91 3.86 5.72 -11.75
CA SER A 91 5.17 5.04 -11.70
C SER A 91 5.04 3.54 -11.48
N MET A 92 4.02 3.10 -10.75
CA MET A 92 3.75 1.69 -10.48
C MET A 92 2.70 1.05 -11.40
N GLU A 93 2.09 1.84 -12.29
CA GLU A 93 0.92 1.46 -13.10
C GLU A 93 -0.24 0.90 -12.26
N VAL A 94 -0.44 1.45 -11.06
CA VAL A 94 -1.52 1.06 -10.14
C VAL A 94 -2.55 2.18 -10.09
N PRO A 95 -3.83 1.93 -10.42
CA PRO A 95 -4.86 2.97 -10.35
C PRO A 95 -5.11 3.36 -8.88
N THR A 96 -5.48 4.61 -8.63
CA THR A 96 -5.61 5.14 -7.27
C THR A 96 -6.67 4.42 -6.42
N ASN A 97 -7.69 3.82 -7.05
CA ASN A 97 -8.68 2.98 -6.38
C ASN A 97 -8.15 1.62 -5.88
N MET A 98 -6.97 1.20 -6.34
CA MET A 98 -6.22 0.04 -5.81
C MET A 98 -5.18 0.48 -4.78
N MET A 99 -5.19 1.75 -4.37
CA MET A 99 -4.37 2.27 -3.29
C MET A 99 -5.23 2.47 -2.05
N LEU A 100 -4.77 1.88 -0.95
CA LEU A 100 -5.45 1.81 0.32
C LEU A 100 -4.66 2.58 1.38
N MET A 101 -5.37 3.23 2.28
CA MET A 101 -4.80 3.80 3.49
C MET A 101 -5.75 3.59 4.66
N ARG A 102 -5.24 3.55 5.88
CA ARG A 102 -6.12 3.72 7.04
C ARG A 102 -6.61 5.14 7.16
N GLN A 103 -7.73 5.33 7.83
CA GLN A 103 -8.20 6.68 8.20
C GLN A 103 -7.15 7.33 9.11
N PRO A 104 -6.55 8.46 8.71
CA PRO A 104 -5.58 9.12 9.56
C PRO A 104 -6.12 10.44 10.10
N ALA A 105 -5.49 10.92 11.17
CA ALA A 105 -5.96 12.05 11.96
C ALA A 105 -5.60 13.46 11.41
N ASN A 106 -5.31 13.62 10.11
CA ASN A 106 -4.78 14.88 9.55
C ASN A 106 -5.56 15.34 8.28
N GLU A 107 -5.64 16.65 8.06
CA GLU A 107 -6.34 17.33 6.96
C GLU A 107 -5.87 16.93 5.55
N ASN A 108 -4.59 16.62 5.36
CA ASN A 108 -4.04 16.25 4.03
C ASN A 108 -4.71 15.01 3.41
N ILE A 109 -5.36 14.20 4.23
CA ILE A 109 -5.94 12.92 3.81
C ILE A 109 -7.24 13.11 3.06
N HIS A 110 -8.05 14.11 3.42
CA HIS A 110 -9.24 14.44 2.64
C HIS A 110 -8.88 14.75 1.18
N ARG A 111 -7.72 15.38 0.97
CA ARG A 111 -7.21 15.71 -0.38
C ARG A 111 -6.70 14.47 -1.11
N VAL A 112 -6.06 13.54 -0.40
CA VAL A 112 -5.59 12.28 -0.97
C VAL A 112 -6.75 11.33 -1.30
N SER A 113 -7.74 11.21 -0.42
CA SER A 113 -8.94 10.39 -0.66
C SER A 113 -9.76 10.91 -1.83
N ALA A 114 -9.76 12.23 -2.07
CA ALA A 114 -10.41 12.83 -3.23
C ALA A 114 -9.80 12.37 -4.57
N LEU A 115 -8.59 11.79 -4.58
CA LEU A 115 -7.99 11.18 -5.76
C LEU A 115 -8.46 9.74 -6.03
N GLY A 116 -9.36 9.20 -5.21
CA GLY A 116 -9.84 7.81 -5.31
C GLY A 116 -9.07 6.81 -4.45
N VAL A 117 -8.10 7.26 -3.63
CA VAL A 117 -7.47 6.40 -2.62
C VAL A 117 -8.53 5.98 -1.61
N ARG A 118 -8.65 4.67 -1.38
CA ARG A 118 -9.67 4.11 -0.49
C ARG A 118 -9.18 4.13 0.95
N VAL A 119 -10.03 4.64 1.83
CA VAL A 119 -9.85 4.56 3.27
C VAL A 119 -10.44 3.25 3.75
N ILE A 120 -9.61 2.38 4.34
CA ILE A 120 -10.07 1.17 5.01
C ILE A 120 -10.07 1.44 6.52
N THR A 121 -11.26 1.40 7.11
CA THR A 121 -11.47 1.48 8.56
C THR A 121 -11.70 0.09 9.11
N ASP A 122 -11.22 -0.14 10.32
CA ASP A 122 -12.01 -0.90 11.29
C ASP A 122 -12.92 0.10 12.02
#